data_AF-A0A954MYF2-F1
#
_entry.id   AF-A0A954MYF2-F1
#
_cell.length_a   1.000
_cell.length_b   1.000
_cell.length_c   1.000
_cell.angle_alpha   90.00
_cell.angle_beta   90.00
_cell.angle_gamma   90.00
#
_symmetry.space_group_name_H-M   'P 1'
#
loop_
_entity.id
_entity.type
_entity.pdbx_description
1 polymer ?
#
loop_
_entity_poly.entity_id
_entity_poly.type
_entity_poly.pdbx_seq_one_letter_code
_entity_poly.pdbx_strand_id
1 'polypeptide(L)'
;MTSQNPASPENHGENQGSESQAPHPGSKQMPRWDRGELVDAPVFGLSNWIAMMGPAILMAGSAIGGGEWLMGPTVTARYGGSLMWLATLSILAQVVYNVEICRYTLYTGEPIFTGKFRTLPGPHFWVIFYLLIDIGSLLPYLAANAATPVGAVWLGQIPDSGNPSHKLLLKGIGIAIFLLAFIPLIFGGKIYNALRKVMAFKVIVVLGFLLILGLFYSKASTWSDIFSGFFKIGT
;
A
#
# COMPACT_ATOMS: atom_id res chain seq x y z
N MET A 1 78.63 19.40 -26.69
CA MET A 1 78.72 17.95 -26.46
C MET A 1 77.47 17.56 -25.67
N THR A 2 76.39 17.14 -26.38
CA THR A 2 75.91 15.74 -26.49
C THR A 2 75.45 15.18 -25.13
N SER A 3 74.26 14.63 -24.91
CA SER A 3 73.28 13.97 -25.77
C SER A 3 71.92 13.85 -25.05
N GLN A 4 70.90 13.46 -25.79
CA GLN A 4 69.46 13.44 -25.54
C GLN A 4 68.95 12.35 -24.55
N ASN A 5 67.74 12.59 -24.04
CA ASN A 5 66.73 11.65 -23.45
C ASN A 5 66.42 10.46 -24.42
N PRO A 6 65.66 9.35 -24.12
CA PRO A 6 64.50 9.26 -23.21
C PRO A 6 64.13 7.88 -22.56
N ALA A 7 63.03 7.91 -21.77
CA ALA A 7 61.99 6.87 -21.57
C ALA A 7 62.25 5.63 -20.68
N SER A 8 61.56 5.53 -19.54
CA SER A 8 60.33 4.72 -19.35
C SER A 8 59.87 4.76 -17.87
N PRO A 9 58.56 4.86 -17.59
CA PRO A 9 58.03 4.72 -16.23
C PRO A 9 57.80 3.24 -15.90
N GLU A 10 58.36 2.76 -14.77
CA GLU A 10 58.03 1.43 -14.26
C GLU A 10 56.61 1.46 -13.67
N ASN A 11 55.72 0.80 -14.42
CA ASN A 11 54.40 0.29 -14.06
C ASN A 11 54.24 0.01 -12.55
N HIS A 12 53.65 0.96 -11.82
CA HIS A 12 52.71 0.57 -10.78
C HIS A 12 51.51 0.00 -11.51
N GLY A 13 51.40 -1.32 -11.54
CA GLY A 13 50.21 -2.00 -12.00
C GLY A 13 49.03 -1.50 -11.21
N GLU A 14 48.32 -0.52 -11.77
CA GLU A 14 46.91 -0.32 -11.51
C GLU A 14 46.29 -1.70 -11.71
N ASN A 15 45.86 -2.28 -10.59
CA ASN A 15 44.95 -3.39 -10.62
C ASN A 15 43.65 -2.80 -11.19
N GLN A 16 43.58 -2.66 -12.52
CA GLN A 16 42.37 -2.48 -13.29
C GLN A 16 41.58 -3.77 -13.14
N GLY A 17 41.09 -4.01 -11.92
CA GLY A 17 39.92 -4.83 -11.71
C GLY A 17 38.86 -4.15 -12.54
N SER A 18 38.56 -4.76 -13.70
CA SER A 18 37.47 -4.40 -14.59
C SER A 18 36.41 -3.63 -13.80
N GLU A 19 36.27 -2.33 -14.05
CA GLU A 19 35.08 -1.58 -13.63
C GLU A 19 33.92 -2.24 -14.35
N SER A 20 33.45 -3.33 -13.75
CA SER A 20 32.30 -4.08 -14.20
C SER A 20 31.20 -3.03 -14.18
N GLN A 21 30.72 -2.63 -15.35
CA GLN A 21 29.67 -1.63 -15.42
C GLN A 21 28.42 -2.23 -14.75
N ALA A 22 27.67 -1.44 -13.99
CA ALA A 22 26.40 -1.91 -13.44
C ALA A 22 25.51 -2.42 -14.59
N PRO A 23 24.82 -3.56 -14.42
CA PRO A 23 23.95 -4.07 -15.46
C PRO A 23 22.89 -3.02 -15.82
N HIS A 24 22.50 -2.99 -17.10
CA HIS A 24 21.46 -2.10 -17.61
C HIS A 24 20.20 -2.90 -17.94
N PRO A 25 19.43 -3.33 -16.91
CA PRO A 25 18.27 -4.17 -17.14
C PRO A 25 17.15 -3.35 -17.78
N GLY A 26 16.60 -3.90 -18.87
CA GLY A 26 15.38 -3.39 -19.49
C GLY A 26 15.58 -2.25 -20.48
N SER A 27 14.67 -1.28 -20.44
CA SER A 27 14.62 -0.16 -21.39
C SER A 27 15.86 0.74 -21.32
N LYS A 28 16.42 1.08 -22.48
CA LYS A 28 17.58 1.99 -22.59
C LYS A 28 17.31 3.44 -22.16
N GLN A 29 16.04 3.78 -21.95
CA GLN A 29 15.58 5.11 -21.55
C GLN A 29 15.69 5.35 -20.03
N MET A 30 15.91 4.30 -19.23
CA MET A 30 16.10 4.38 -17.79
C MET A 30 17.60 4.45 -17.46
N PRO A 31 18.03 5.14 -16.40
CA PRO A 31 19.43 5.17 -16.02
C PRO A 31 19.93 3.80 -15.54
N ARG A 32 21.25 3.56 -15.68
CA ARG A 32 21.92 2.39 -15.10
C ARG A 32 21.76 2.36 -13.58
N TRP A 33 21.76 1.16 -13.02
CA TRP A 33 21.80 1.01 -11.57
C TRP A 33 23.09 1.62 -11.03
N ASP A 34 23.00 2.24 -9.87
CA ASP A 34 24.16 2.69 -9.13
C ASP A 34 24.72 1.52 -8.31
N ARG A 35 26.03 1.52 -8.06
CA ARG A 35 26.68 0.53 -7.21
C ARG A 35 27.04 1.20 -5.89
N GLY A 36 26.45 0.71 -4.82
CA GLY A 36 26.77 1.12 -3.45
C GLY A 36 26.82 -0.07 -2.50
N GLU A 37 27.40 0.12 -1.34
CA GLU A 37 27.32 -0.86 -0.26
C GLU A 37 25.93 -0.81 0.38
N LEU A 38 25.36 -2.00 0.62
CA LEU A 38 24.11 -2.12 1.36
C LEU A 38 24.35 -1.74 2.81
N VAL A 39 23.44 -0.94 3.38
CA VAL A 39 23.46 -0.64 4.82
C VAL A 39 23.29 -1.94 5.60
N ASP A 40 24.03 -2.08 6.70
CA ASP A 40 23.92 -3.23 7.59
C ASP A 40 22.48 -3.48 8.03
N ALA A 41 22.11 -4.76 8.12
CA ALA A 41 20.78 -5.15 8.54
C ALA A 41 20.48 -4.57 9.94
N PRO A 42 19.32 -3.93 10.15
CA PRO A 42 18.99 -3.37 11.44
C PRO A 42 18.93 -4.47 12.49
N VAL A 43 19.65 -4.29 13.60
CA VAL A 43 19.55 -5.21 14.73
C VAL A 43 18.14 -5.16 15.32
N PHE A 44 17.50 -6.32 15.46
CA PHE A 44 16.15 -6.42 16.00
C PHE A 44 16.15 -6.11 17.51
N GLY A 45 15.83 -4.86 17.86
CA GLY A 45 15.52 -4.43 19.22
C GLY A 45 14.05 -4.04 19.38
N LEU A 46 13.50 -4.09 20.60
CA LEU A 46 12.11 -3.68 20.86
C LEU A 46 11.79 -2.26 20.37
N SER A 47 12.74 -1.33 20.50
CA SER A 47 12.60 0.04 19.99
C SER A 47 12.47 0.09 18.47
N ASN A 48 13.26 -0.72 17.75
CA ASN A 48 13.21 -0.80 16.29
C ASN A 48 11.90 -1.44 15.81
N TRP A 49 11.40 -2.44 16.53
CA TRP A 49 10.09 -3.04 16.28
C TRP A 49 8.94 -2.01 16.36
N ILE A 50 8.92 -1.19 17.41
CA ILE A 50 7.88 -0.15 17.57
C ILE A 50 7.99 0.92 16.47
N ALA A 51 9.21 1.29 16.07
CA ALA A 51 9.43 2.22 14.97
C ALA A 51 8.90 1.68 13.63
N MET A 52 9.13 0.39 13.35
CA MET A 52 8.65 -0.29 12.14
C MET A 52 7.12 -0.44 12.07
N MET A 53 6.42 -0.46 13.22
CA MET A 53 4.96 -0.51 13.23
C MET A 53 4.29 0.80 12.76
N GLY A 54 4.98 1.95 12.85
CA GLY A 54 4.40 3.24 12.47
C GLY A 54 3.90 3.28 11.02
N PRO A 55 4.75 2.99 10.02
CA PRO A 55 4.35 2.86 8.63
C PRO A 55 3.28 1.78 8.40
N ALA A 56 3.38 0.62 9.07
CA ALA A 56 2.41 -0.46 8.93
C ALA A 56 1.00 -0.05 9.40
N ILE A 57 0.91 0.65 10.54
CA ILE A 57 -0.37 1.16 11.07
C ILE A 57 -0.95 2.23 10.15
N LEU A 58 -0.11 3.08 9.56
CA LEU A 58 -0.55 4.09 8.58
C LEU A 58 -1.18 3.41 7.35
N MET A 59 -0.51 2.38 6.81
CA MET A 59 -0.98 1.60 5.66
C MET A 59 -2.26 0.81 5.97
N ALA A 60 -2.32 0.16 7.14
CA ALA A 60 -3.52 -0.54 7.61
C ALA A 60 -4.69 0.43 7.79
N GLY A 61 -4.41 1.61 8.35
CA GLY A 61 -5.36 2.69 8.46
C GLY A 61 -5.92 3.11 7.12
N SER A 62 -5.09 3.36 6.10
CA SER A 62 -5.58 3.72 4.77
C SER A 62 -6.50 2.66 4.17
N ALA A 63 -6.17 1.37 4.33
CA ALA A 63 -6.95 0.26 3.75
C ALA A 63 -8.37 0.15 4.32
N ILE A 64 -8.58 0.47 5.61
CA ILE A 64 -9.91 0.43 6.24
C ILE A 64 -10.80 1.61 5.78
N GLY A 65 -10.20 2.71 5.32
CA GLY A 65 -10.92 3.97 5.05
C GLY A 65 -11.69 4.05 3.73
N GLY A 66 -11.50 3.10 2.81
CA GLY A 66 -12.02 3.20 1.43
C GLY A 66 -13.50 2.88 1.24
N GLY A 67 -14.22 2.41 2.27
CA GLY A 67 -15.61 1.92 2.15
C GLY A 67 -15.73 0.54 1.52
N GLU A 68 -14.80 0.16 0.64
CA GLU A 68 -14.66 -1.18 0.05
C GLU A 68 -14.45 -2.27 1.11
N TRP A 69 -13.91 -1.91 2.27
CA TRP A 69 -13.70 -2.83 3.39
C TRP A 69 -15.00 -3.54 3.85
N LEU A 70 -16.16 -2.90 3.68
CA LEU A 70 -17.48 -3.50 4.00
C LEU A 70 -17.85 -4.68 3.10
N MET A 71 -17.18 -4.82 1.94
CA MET A 71 -17.43 -5.94 1.02
C MET A 71 -17.06 -7.28 1.64
N GLY A 72 -15.98 -7.33 2.44
CA GLY A 72 -15.55 -8.57 3.11
C GLY A 72 -16.65 -9.15 4.00
N PRO A 73 -17.12 -8.42 5.04
CA PRO A 73 -18.23 -8.86 5.88
C PRO A 73 -19.52 -9.15 5.10
N THR A 74 -19.82 -8.36 4.06
CA THR A 74 -21.02 -8.58 3.24
C THR A 74 -20.97 -9.90 2.48
N VAL A 75 -19.82 -10.24 1.91
CA VAL A 75 -19.61 -11.51 1.20
C VAL A 75 -19.63 -12.67 2.18
N THR A 76 -18.91 -12.58 3.31
CA THR A 76 -18.92 -13.63 4.35
C THR A 76 -20.31 -13.81 4.97
N ALA A 77 -21.10 -12.75 5.12
CA ALA A 77 -22.48 -12.86 5.62
C ALA A 77 -23.43 -13.54 4.62
N ARG A 78 -23.23 -13.35 3.31
CA ARG A 78 -24.06 -13.95 2.26
C ARG A 78 -23.68 -15.40 1.93
N TYR A 79 -22.38 -15.70 1.92
CA TYR A 79 -21.83 -16.98 1.46
C TYR A 79 -21.21 -17.82 2.58
N GLY A 80 -21.18 -17.31 3.82
CA GLY A 80 -20.56 -18.00 4.95
C GLY A 80 -19.06 -18.21 4.77
N GLY A 81 -18.56 -19.33 5.31
CA GLY A 81 -17.16 -19.73 5.18
C GLY A 81 -16.75 -20.23 3.79
N SER A 82 -17.69 -20.47 2.88
CA SER A 82 -17.43 -21.14 1.58
C SER A 82 -16.48 -20.37 0.65
N LEU A 83 -16.36 -19.05 0.81
CA LEU A 83 -15.47 -18.19 0.03
C LEU A 83 -14.18 -17.81 0.76
N MET A 84 -13.98 -18.28 2.01
CA MET A 84 -12.80 -17.91 2.80
C MET A 84 -11.49 -18.52 2.26
N TRP A 85 -11.55 -19.60 1.47
CA TRP A 85 -10.36 -20.13 0.78
C TRP A 85 -9.79 -19.14 -0.25
N LEU A 86 -10.62 -18.30 -0.87
CA LEU A 86 -10.15 -17.21 -1.75
C LEU A 86 -9.39 -16.15 -0.94
N ALA A 87 -9.82 -15.89 0.30
CA ALA A 87 -9.07 -15.02 1.21
C ALA A 87 -7.70 -15.62 1.54
N THR A 88 -7.61 -16.94 1.79
CA THR A 88 -6.34 -17.65 1.97
C THR A 88 -5.42 -17.46 0.77
N LEU A 89 -5.92 -17.73 -0.44
CA LEU A 89 -5.14 -17.59 -1.67
C LEU A 89 -4.66 -16.15 -1.88
N SER A 90 -5.53 -15.17 -1.62
CA SER A 90 -5.20 -13.75 -1.68
C SER A 90 -4.13 -13.37 -0.67
N ILE A 91 -4.23 -13.83 0.59
CA ILE A 91 -3.23 -13.56 1.63
C ILE A 91 -1.88 -14.16 1.25
N LEU A 92 -1.85 -15.42 0.78
CA LEU A 92 -0.61 -16.07 0.36
C LEU A 92 0.03 -15.35 -0.83
N ALA A 93 -0.75 -15.01 -1.85
CA ALA A 93 -0.28 -14.25 -3.00
C ALA A 93 0.25 -12.87 -2.58
N GLN A 94 -0.45 -12.17 -1.67
CA GLN A 94 0.00 -10.89 -1.13
C GLN A 94 1.31 -11.01 -0.35
N VAL A 95 1.48 -12.05 0.47
CA VAL A 95 2.73 -12.29 1.20
C VAL A 95 3.88 -12.51 0.23
N VAL A 96 3.72 -13.41 -0.75
CA VAL A 96 4.76 -13.68 -1.76
C VAL A 96 5.10 -12.42 -2.54
N TYR A 97 4.08 -11.68 -3.02
CA TYR A 97 4.26 -10.45 -3.77
C TYR A 97 4.96 -9.36 -2.95
N ASN A 98 4.56 -9.14 -1.70
CA ASN A 98 5.18 -8.13 -0.83
C ASN A 98 6.62 -8.49 -0.48
N VAL A 99 6.90 -9.77 -0.21
CA VAL A 99 8.27 -10.24 0.04
C VAL A 99 9.14 -10.01 -1.20
N GLU A 100 8.63 -10.31 -2.40
CA GLU A 100 9.39 -10.13 -3.63
C GLU A 100 9.63 -8.66 -3.97
N ILE A 101 8.66 -7.77 -3.71
CA ILE A 101 8.85 -6.32 -3.79
C ILE A 101 9.96 -5.86 -2.85
N CYS A 102 9.92 -6.31 -1.59
CA CYS A 102 10.94 -5.92 -0.60
C CYS A 102 12.33 -6.40 -1.03
N ARG A 103 12.44 -7.65 -1.51
CA ARG A 103 13.69 -8.20 -2.04
C ARG A 103 14.20 -7.38 -3.21
N TYR A 104 13.31 -7.08 -4.17
CA TYR A 104 13.66 -6.25 -5.32
C TYR A 104 14.24 -4.91 -4.88
N THR A 105 13.51 -4.16 -4.04
CA THR A 105 13.96 -2.84 -3.58
C THR A 105 15.24 -2.91 -2.75
N LEU A 106 15.45 -3.98 -1.99
CA LEU A 106 16.70 -4.17 -1.24
C LEU A 106 17.89 -4.47 -2.16
N TYR A 107 17.72 -5.25 -3.23
CA TYR A 107 18.80 -5.60 -4.15
C TYR A 107 19.15 -4.49 -5.15
N THR A 108 18.16 -3.72 -5.59
CA THR A 108 18.33 -2.73 -6.66
C THR A 108 18.45 -1.30 -6.13
N GLY A 109 18.07 -1.06 -4.87
CA GLY A 109 18.00 0.28 -4.28
C GLY A 109 16.90 1.17 -4.85
N GLU A 110 16.06 0.66 -5.76
CA GLU A 110 14.97 1.43 -6.37
C GLU A 110 13.58 0.87 -6.00
N PRO A 111 12.54 1.73 -5.96
CA PRO A 111 11.17 1.28 -5.75
C PRO A 111 10.71 0.35 -6.88
N ILE A 112 9.86 -0.64 -6.56
CA ILE A 112 9.33 -1.57 -7.57
C ILE A 112 8.64 -0.85 -8.75
N PHE A 113 7.97 0.28 -8.51
CA PHE A 113 7.34 1.06 -9.57
C PHE A 113 8.35 1.54 -10.62
N THR A 114 9.53 2.00 -10.18
CA THR A 114 10.65 2.35 -11.06
C THR A 114 11.13 1.13 -11.84
N GLY A 115 11.21 -0.03 -11.17
CA GLY A 115 11.54 -1.30 -11.80
C GLY A 115 10.58 -1.71 -12.93
N LYS A 116 9.28 -1.49 -12.74
CA LYS A 116 8.27 -1.78 -13.77
C LYS A 116 8.47 -0.92 -15.02
N PHE A 117 8.90 0.33 -14.87
CA PHE A 117 9.22 1.19 -16.03
C PHE A 117 10.43 0.68 -16.85
N ARG A 118 11.29 -0.16 -16.27
CA ARG A 118 12.38 -0.81 -16.99
C ARG A 118 11.90 -1.98 -17.86
N THR A 119 10.77 -2.62 -17.55
CA THR A 119 10.32 -3.79 -18.33
C THR A 119 9.80 -3.36 -19.71
N LEU A 120 10.04 -4.19 -20.72
CA LEU A 120 9.40 -4.02 -22.03
C LEU A 120 7.87 -4.10 -21.83
N PRO A 121 7.07 -3.25 -22.48
CA PRO A 121 7.32 -2.46 -23.71
C PRO A 121 7.89 -1.05 -23.53
N GLY A 122 8.38 -0.69 -22.34
CA GLY A 122 9.10 0.56 -22.08
C GLY A 122 8.35 1.56 -21.19
N PRO A 123 9.04 2.59 -20.68
CA PRO A 123 8.55 3.43 -19.59
C PRO A 123 7.32 4.25 -19.99
N HIS A 124 7.28 4.79 -21.21
CA HIS A 124 6.14 5.59 -21.68
C HIS A 124 4.83 4.78 -21.72
N PHE A 125 4.88 3.53 -22.17
CA PHE A 125 3.71 2.66 -22.18
C PHE A 125 3.21 2.42 -20.76
N TRP A 126 4.11 2.05 -19.84
CA TRP A 126 3.76 1.78 -18.45
C TRP A 126 3.20 3.02 -17.74
N VAL A 127 3.76 4.21 -18.00
CA VAL A 127 3.22 5.48 -17.46
C VAL A 127 1.78 5.69 -17.95
N ILE A 128 1.53 5.59 -19.25
CA ILE A 128 0.18 5.76 -19.83
C ILE A 128 -0.77 4.70 -19.27
N PHE A 129 -0.33 3.45 -19.19
CA PHE A 129 -1.12 2.35 -18.67
C PHE A 129 -1.50 2.56 -17.19
N TYR A 130 -0.54 2.97 -16.36
CA TYR A 130 -0.81 3.27 -14.95
C TYR A 130 -1.73 4.47 -14.78
N LEU A 131 -1.54 5.55 -15.55
CA LEU A 131 -2.43 6.69 -15.52
C LEU A 131 -3.86 6.33 -15.95
N LEU A 132 -4.00 5.43 -16.93
CA LEU A 132 -5.31 4.98 -17.40
C LEU A 132 -6.03 4.14 -16.33
N ILE A 133 -5.32 3.24 -15.64
CA ILE A 133 -5.88 2.46 -14.54
C ILE A 133 -6.22 3.36 -13.34
N ASP A 134 -5.36 4.33 -13.04
CA ASP A 134 -5.48 5.18 -11.85
C ASP A 134 -6.39 6.40 -12.04
N ILE A 135 -6.91 6.63 -13.26
CA ILE A 135 -7.79 7.77 -13.54
C ILE A 135 -9.03 7.79 -12.64
N GLY A 136 -9.51 6.59 -12.24
CA GLY A 136 -10.63 6.44 -11.31
C GLY A 136 -10.32 6.93 -9.89
N SER A 137 -9.06 6.83 -9.47
CA SER A 137 -8.58 7.28 -8.14
C SER A 137 -8.60 8.80 -7.99
N LEU A 138 -8.59 9.55 -9.11
CA LEU A 138 -8.69 11.02 -9.11
C LEU A 138 -10.07 11.53 -8.72
N LEU A 139 -11.11 10.70 -8.86
CA LEU A 139 -12.46 11.06 -8.44
C LEU A 139 -12.56 10.99 -6.91
N PRO A 140 -13.32 11.89 -6.26
CA PRO A 140 -13.49 11.89 -4.80
C PRO A 140 -14.43 10.76 -4.34
N TYR A 141 -14.28 9.56 -4.88
CA TYR A 141 -15.09 8.38 -4.59
C TYR A 141 -14.99 7.98 -3.12
N LEU A 142 -13.81 8.10 -2.50
CA LEU A 142 -13.63 7.83 -1.07
C LEU A 142 -14.47 8.78 -0.20
N ALA A 143 -14.55 10.06 -0.56
CA ALA A 143 -15.40 11.02 0.13
C ALA A 143 -16.89 10.71 -0.07
N ALA A 144 -17.27 10.26 -1.27
CA ALA A 144 -18.63 9.79 -1.55
C ALA A 144 -18.99 8.54 -0.72
N ASN A 145 -18.07 7.59 -0.58
CA ASN A 145 -18.27 6.42 0.28
C ASN A 145 -18.41 6.79 1.75
N ALA A 146 -17.63 7.77 2.24
CA ALA A 146 -17.75 8.28 3.60
C ALA A 146 -19.06 9.05 3.83
N ALA A 147 -19.65 9.65 2.79
CA ALA A 147 -20.91 10.37 2.89
C ALA A 147 -22.10 9.45 3.19
N THR A 148 -22.08 8.20 2.74
CA THR A 148 -23.21 7.26 2.93
C THR A 148 -23.46 6.93 4.41
N PRO A 149 -22.46 6.51 5.23
CA PRO A 149 -22.64 6.33 6.67
C PRO A 149 -23.08 7.61 7.38
N VAL A 150 -22.50 8.76 7.04
CA VAL A 150 -22.85 10.05 7.67
C VAL A 150 -24.30 10.43 7.33
N GLY A 151 -24.70 10.28 6.08
CA GLY A 151 -26.07 10.49 5.62
C GLY A 151 -27.06 9.52 6.30
N ALA A 152 -26.65 8.27 6.53
CA ALA A 152 -27.47 7.29 7.23
C ALA A 152 -27.72 7.68 8.70
N VAL A 153 -26.69 8.19 9.39
CA VAL A 153 -26.83 8.71 10.75
C VAL A 153 -27.72 9.95 10.77
N TRP A 154 -27.56 10.85 9.79
CA TRP A 154 -28.34 12.08 9.71
C TRP A 154 -29.84 11.83 9.44
N LEU A 155 -30.14 10.90 8.54
CA LEU A 155 -31.50 10.59 8.13
C LEU A 155 -32.18 9.54 9.03
N GLY A 156 -31.42 8.83 9.87
CA GLY A 156 -31.90 7.69 10.66
C GLY A 156 -32.25 6.45 9.81
N GLN A 157 -31.94 6.47 8.51
CA GLN A 157 -32.22 5.40 7.57
C GLN A 157 -31.15 5.38 6.47
N ILE A 158 -30.96 4.23 5.82
CA ILE A 158 -30.00 4.11 4.72
C ILE A 158 -30.48 5.01 3.55
N PRO A 159 -29.65 5.95 3.06
CA PRO A 159 -30.03 6.86 1.99
C PRO A 159 -30.44 6.10 0.72
N ASP A 160 -31.69 6.26 0.30
CA ASP A 160 -32.18 5.68 -0.95
C ASP A 160 -31.61 6.41 -2.18
N SER A 161 -31.02 5.65 -3.09
CA SER A 161 -30.53 6.09 -4.39
C SER A 161 -31.65 6.39 -5.41
N GLY A 162 -32.91 6.08 -5.11
CA GLY A 162 -34.06 6.50 -5.91
C GLY A 162 -34.46 7.96 -5.66
N ASN A 163 -34.30 8.45 -4.44
CA ASN A 163 -34.81 9.75 -4.02
C ASN A 163 -33.85 10.91 -4.40
N PRO A 164 -34.29 11.90 -5.21
CA PRO A 164 -33.46 13.05 -5.58
C PRO A 164 -32.95 13.87 -4.39
N SER A 165 -33.72 13.99 -3.30
CA SER A 165 -33.32 14.76 -2.12
C SER A 165 -32.17 14.10 -1.37
N HIS A 166 -32.20 12.78 -1.22
CA HIS A 166 -31.13 12.00 -0.61
C HIS A 166 -29.84 12.08 -1.44
N LYS A 167 -29.95 12.06 -2.79
CA LYS A 167 -28.78 12.26 -3.67
C LYS A 167 -28.12 13.62 -3.47
N LEU A 168 -28.92 14.68 -3.38
CA LEU A 168 -28.40 16.03 -3.19
C LEU A 168 -27.69 16.15 -1.83
N LEU A 169 -28.30 15.59 -0.78
CA LEU A 169 -27.71 15.52 0.56
C LEU A 169 -26.38 14.76 0.55
N LEU A 170 -26.33 13.57 -0.06
CA LEU A 170 -25.10 12.78 -0.15
C LEU A 170 -24.00 13.51 -0.92
N LYS A 171 -24.33 14.17 -2.02
CA LYS A 171 -23.37 15.00 -2.77
C LYS A 171 -22.85 16.15 -1.91
N GLY A 172 -23.72 16.84 -1.18
CA GLY A 172 -23.35 17.92 -0.25
C GLY A 172 -22.41 17.45 0.85
N ILE A 173 -22.75 16.34 1.51
CA ILE A 173 -21.92 15.72 2.55
C ILE A 173 -20.57 15.26 1.96
N GLY A 174 -20.57 14.65 0.78
CA GLY A 174 -19.34 14.20 0.11
C GLY A 174 -18.40 15.37 -0.19
N ILE A 175 -18.92 16.48 -0.73
CA ILE A 175 -18.13 17.70 -0.96
C ILE A 175 -17.62 18.26 0.37
N ALA A 176 -18.46 18.30 1.41
CA ALA A 176 -18.04 18.78 2.72
C ALA A 176 -16.90 17.92 3.30
N ILE A 177 -17.02 16.59 3.27
CA ILE A 177 -15.97 15.66 3.72
C ILE A 177 -14.68 15.86 2.92
N PHE A 178 -14.78 16.02 1.60
CA PHE A 178 -13.63 16.28 0.74
C PHE A 178 -12.91 17.57 1.13
N LEU A 179 -13.65 18.67 1.37
CA LEU A 179 -13.07 19.94 1.81
C LEU A 179 -12.47 19.84 3.23
N LEU A 180 -13.16 19.14 4.14
CA LEU A 180 -12.68 18.91 5.51
C LEU A 180 -11.40 18.08 5.54
N ALA A 181 -11.19 17.18 4.59
CA ALA A 181 -9.96 16.38 4.49
C ALA A 181 -8.69 17.24 4.31
N PHE A 182 -8.81 18.47 3.79
CA PHE A 182 -7.70 19.41 3.69
C PHE A 182 -7.34 20.06 5.03
N ILE A 183 -8.24 20.11 6.02
CA ILE A 183 -7.98 20.77 7.30
C ILE A 183 -6.81 20.10 8.04
N PRO A 184 -6.78 18.77 8.27
CA PRO A 184 -5.62 18.12 8.88
C PRO A 184 -4.33 18.29 8.07
N LEU A 185 -4.43 18.46 6.75
CA LEU A 185 -3.28 18.66 5.87
C LEU A 185 -2.67 20.05 6.04
N ILE A 186 -3.51 21.09 6.21
CA ILE A 186 -3.08 22.49 6.35
C ILE A 186 -2.57 22.77 7.77
N PHE A 187 -3.27 22.28 8.80
CA PHE A 187 -2.98 22.62 10.21
C PHE A 187 -2.15 21.57 10.95
N GLY A 188 -1.85 20.43 10.34
CA GLY A 188 -1.26 19.26 11.01
C GLY A 188 0.20 19.39 11.47
N GLY A 189 0.86 20.55 11.24
CA GLY A 189 2.28 20.74 11.53
C GLY A 189 3.13 19.66 10.84
N LYS A 190 3.66 18.70 11.61
CA LYS A 190 4.27 17.48 11.05
C LYS A 190 3.15 16.55 10.54
N ILE A 191 2.75 16.73 9.28
CA ILE A 191 1.68 15.96 8.58
C ILE A 191 1.75 14.46 8.93
N TYR A 192 2.93 13.85 8.83
CA TYR A 192 3.12 12.43 9.14
C TYR A 192 2.69 12.05 10.57
N ASN A 193 3.04 12.86 11.57
CA ASN A 193 2.70 12.56 12.97
C ASN A 193 1.21 12.71 13.24
N ALA A 194 0.56 13.73 12.65
CA ALA A 194 -0.88 13.91 12.74
C ALA A 194 -1.61 12.73 12.09
N LEU A 195 -1.25 12.38 10.85
CA LEU A 195 -1.82 11.26 10.11
C LEU A 195 -1.61 9.93 10.83
N ARG A 196 -0.40 9.68 11.35
CA ARG A 196 -0.11 8.46 12.12
C ARG A 196 -1.03 8.33 13.33
N LYS A 197 -1.25 9.41 14.09
CA LYS A 197 -2.14 9.40 15.26
C LYS A 197 -3.60 9.13 14.87
N VAL A 198 -4.10 9.82 13.84
CA VAL A 198 -5.49 9.65 13.36
C VAL A 198 -5.72 8.24 12.83
N MET A 199 -4.80 7.71 12.02
CA MET A 199 -4.90 6.35 11.48
C MET A 199 -4.79 5.29 12.58
N ALA A 200 -3.86 5.45 13.53
CA ALA A 200 -3.73 4.53 14.66
C ALA A 200 -5.01 4.50 15.52
N PHE A 201 -5.54 5.67 15.87
CA PHE A 201 -6.81 5.78 16.59
C PHE A 201 -7.94 5.07 15.84
N LYS A 202 -8.08 5.33 14.54
CA LYS A 202 -9.09 4.68 13.70
C LYS A 202 -8.96 3.16 13.71
N VAL A 203 -7.75 2.62 13.50
CA VAL A 203 -7.51 1.18 13.48
C VAL A 203 -7.89 0.54 14.82
N ILE A 204 -7.44 1.13 15.93
CA ILE A 204 -7.72 0.62 17.29
C ILE A 204 -9.22 0.62 17.57
N VAL A 205 -9.91 1.72 17.26
CA VAL A 205 -11.35 1.86 17.51
C VAL A 205 -12.14 0.87 16.66
N VAL A 206 -11.88 0.80 15.35
CA VAL A 206 -12.62 -0.06 14.43
C VAL A 206 -12.39 -1.54 14.76
N LEU A 207 -11.12 -1.97 14.84
CA LEU A 207 -10.82 -3.38 15.12
C LEU A 207 -11.24 -3.77 16.53
N GLY A 208 -11.06 -2.88 17.52
CA GLY A 208 -11.51 -3.10 18.89
C GLY A 208 -13.02 -3.26 18.99
N PHE A 209 -13.78 -2.36 18.35
CA PHE A 209 -15.24 -2.44 18.30
C PHE A 209 -15.73 -3.73 17.64
N LEU A 210 -15.16 -4.11 16.49
CA LEU A 210 -15.52 -5.34 15.79
C LEU A 210 -15.15 -6.59 16.59
N LEU A 211 -14.02 -6.57 17.30
CA LEU A 211 -13.62 -7.68 18.17
C LEU A 211 -14.61 -7.84 19.32
N ILE A 212 -15.04 -6.75 19.96
CA ILE A 212 -16.07 -6.79 21.00
C ILE A 212 -17.36 -7.40 20.45
N LEU A 213 -17.85 -6.92 19.29
CA LEU A 213 -19.04 -7.50 18.67
C LEU A 213 -18.85 -8.99 18.35
N GLY A 214 -17.70 -9.37 17.80
CA GLY A 214 -17.39 -10.76 17.48
C GLY A 214 -17.31 -11.68 18.70
N LEU A 215 -16.86 -11.18 19.85
CA LEU A 215 -16.76 -11.98 21.07
C LEU A 215 -18.10 -12.11 21.79
N PHE A 216 -18.90 -11.04 21.85
CA PHE A 216 -20.15 -11.02 22.62
C PHE A 216 -21.39 -11.42 21.81
N TYR A 217 -21.39 -11.21 20.49
CA TYR A 217 -22.57 -11.43 19.63
C TYR A 217 -22.39 -12.58 18.63
N SER A 218 -21.25 -13.27 18.62
CA SER A 218 -21.02 -14.45 17.74
C SER A 218 -21.11 -15.76 18.50
N LYS A 219 -21.54 -16.82 17.82
CA LYS A 219 -21.59 -18.18 18.36
C LYS A 219 -20.29 -18.92 18.08
N ALA A 220 -19.91 -19.87 18.94
CA ALA A 220 -18.73 -20.71 18.74
C ALA A 220 -18.78 -21.49 17.40
N SER A 221 -19.97 -21.89 16.96
CA SER A 221 -20.17 -22.53 15.65
C SER A 221 -19.75 -21.61 14.51
N THR A 222 -20.09 -20.32 14.57
CA THR A 222 -19.75 -19.32 13.55
C THR A 222 -18.23 -19.13 13.45
N TRP A 223 -17.52 -19.14 14.58
CA TRP A 223 -16.06 -19.11 14.59
C TRP A 223 -15.46 -20.33 13.91
N SER A 224 -15.95 -21.53 14.23
CA SER A 224 -15.51 -22.78 13.59
C SER A 224 -15.79 -22.78 12.08
N ASP A 225 -16.95 -22.26 11.65
CA ASP A 225 -17.32 -22.18 10.24
C ASP A 225 -16.41 -21.22 9.47
N ILE A 226 -16.10 -20.05 10.03
CA ILE A 226 -15.18 -19.09 9.43
C ILE A 226 -13.76 -19.66 9.33
N PHE A 227 -13.23 -20.23 10.42
CA PHE A 227 -11.88 -20.80 10.43
C PHE A 227 -11.75 -22.01 9.51
N SER A 228 -12.73 -22.91 9.51
CA SER A 228 -12.75 -24.06 8.59
C SER A 228 -12.88 -23.62 7.13
N GLY A 229 -13.57 -22.50 6.87
CA GLY A 229 -13.71 -21.91 5.54
C GLY A 229 -12.39 -21.57 4.85
N PHE A 230 -11.33 -21.22 5.59
CA PHE A 230 -10.01 -20.95 4.99
C PHE A 230 -9.41 -22.18 4.28
N PHE A 231 -9.87 -23.39 4.63
CA PHE A 231 -9.38 -24.66 4.12
C PHE A 231 -10.39 -25.40 3.23
N LYS A 232 -11.66 -24.95 3.20
CA LYS A 232 -12.73 -25.55 2.39
C LYS A 232 -12.71 -24.97 0.99
N ILE A 233 -12.21 -25.74 0.02
CA ILE A 233 -12.18 -25.35 -1.39
C ILE A 233 -13.50 -25.74 -2.05
N GLY A 234 -14.29 -24.75 -2.48
CA GLY A 234 -15.44 -24.97 -3.35
C GLY A 234 -16.75 -25.39 -2.70
N THR A 235 -16.78 -25.81 -1.43
CA THR A 235 -17.98 -26.04 -0.59
C THR A 235 -17.66 -25.99 0.89
#